data_AF-A0A2G3E8L8-F1
#
_entry.id   AF-A0A2G3E8L8-F1
#
_cell.length_a   1.000
_cell.length_b   1.000
_cell.length_c   1.000
_cell.angle_alpha   90.00
_cell.angle_beta   90.00
_cell.angle_gamma   90.00
#
_symmetry.space_group_name_H-M   'P 1'
#
loop_
_entity.id
_entity.type
_entity.pdbx_description
1 polymer ?
#
loop_
_entity_poly.entity_id
_entity_poly.type
_entity_poly.pdbx_seq_one_letter_code
_entity_poly.pdbx_strand_id
1 'polypeptide(L)'
;MGNKDNQEFNKALSNFINDAAAGGAVRHLADKGYGISEIGEQLDFPVSKEKIANFMWEHFLNTGKISLEEPRDTYEKASFVKEQDEFGKISFRRVTETVDNSNRKYVVCEFGKELYKKNPEFLSWLESLEERDKEYILLLPWPLEPVYHELDERMIRLGFKA
;
A
#
# COMPACT_ATOMS: atom_id res chain seq x y z
N MET A 1 -26.32 28.03 -17.81
CA MET A 1 -25.59 26.75 -17.65
C MET A 1 -24.10 26.90 -17.29
N GLY A 2 -23.40 28.03 -17.48
CA GLY A 2 -21.93 28.08 -17.46
C GLY A 2 -21.19 28.32 -16.12
N ASN A 3 -21.62 27.78 -14.97
CA ASN A 3 -20.89 27.97 -13.70
C ASN A 3 -20.72 26.70 -12.84
N LYS A 4 -21.47 25.62 -13.12
CA LYS A 4 -21.32 24.33 -12.41
C LYS A 4 -20.10 23.55 -12.91
N ASP A 5 -19.88 23.54 -14.22
CA ASP A 5 -18.83 22.73 -14.85
C ASP A 5 -17.42 23.16 -14.43
N ASN A 6 -17.19 24.47 -14.23
CA ASN A 6 -15.92 24.99 -13.72
C ASN A 6 -15.70 24.64 -12.24
N GLN A 7 -16.76 24.58 -11.42
CA GLN A 7 -16.65 24.20 -10.02
C GLN A 7 -16.39 22.70 -9.86
N GLU A 8 -17.08 21.86 -10.64
CA GLU A 8 -16.85 20.42 -10.72
C GLU A 8 -15.41 20.11 -11.19
N PHE A 9 -14.95 20.78 -12.26
CA PHE A 9 -13.59 20.60 -12.77
C PHE A 9 -12.53 21.04 -11.75
N ASN A 10 -12.67 22.23 -11.15
CA ASN A 10 -11.72 22.71 -10.14
C ASN A 10 -11.71 21.83 -8.88
N LYS A 11 -12.86 21.27 -8.51
CA LYS A 11 -12.95 20.29 -7.41
C LYS A 11 -12.26 18.97 -7.78
N ALA A 12 -12.49 18.45 -8.99
CA ALA A 12 -11.82 17.24 -9.47
C ALA A 12 -10.30 17.43 -9.59
N LEU A 13 -9.85 18.59 -10.08
CA LEU A 13 -8.44 18.93 -10.20
C LEU A 13 -7.77 19.13 -8.83
N SER A 14 -8.43 19.83 -7.91
CA SER A 14 -7.96 19.99 -6.53
C SER A 14 -7.86 18.64 -5.83
N ASN A 15 -8.88 17.79 -5.96
CA ASN A 15 -8.83 16.42 -5.45
C ASN A 15 -7.66 15.65 -6.06
N PHE A 16 -7.46 15.71 -7.38
CA PHE A 16 -6.35 15.03 -8.05
C PHE A 16 -4.97 15.53 -7.59
N ILE A 17 -4.78 16.84 -7.44
CA ILE A 17 -3.51 17.41 -6.96
C ILE A 17 -3.26 17.01 -5.50
N ASN A 18 -4.29 17.05 -4.65
CA ASN A 18 -4.21 16.58 -3.27
C ASN A 18 -3.89 15.09 -3.22
N ASP A 19 -4.45 14.28 -4.12
CA ASP A 19 -4.17 12.85 -4.23
C ASP A 19 -2.71 12.59 -4.64
N ALA A 20 -2.20 13.35 -5.60
CA ALA A 20 -0.80 13.28 -6.02
C ALA A 20 0.16 13.71 -4.90
N ALA A 21 -0.21 14.71 -4.10
CA ALA A 21 0.58 15.19 -2.95
C ALA A 21 0.50 14.24 -1.75
N ALA A 22 -0.67 13.66 -1.46
CA ALA A 22 -0.91 12.78 -0.31
C ALA A 22 -0.07 11.52 -0.37
N GLY A 23 0.11 10.95 -1.57
CA GLY A 23 0.82 9.70 -1.75
C GLY A 23 2.24 9.74 -1.16
N GLY A 24 2.94 10.87 -1.25
CA GLY A 24 4.28 11.01 -0.66
C GLY A 24 4.27 10.94 0.87
N ALA A 25 3.38 11.69 1.51
CA ALA A 25 3.26 11.73 2.96
C ALA A 25 2.76 10.40 3.53
N VAL A 26 1.76 9.78 2.90
CA VAL A 26 1.22 8.48 3.31
C VAL A 26 2.31 7.41 3.30
N ARG A 27 3.12 7.31 2.23
CA ARG A 27 4.23 6.35 2.15
C ARG A 27 5.24 6.51 3.28
N HIS A 28 5.67 7.76 3.51
CA HIS A 28 6.63 8.08 4.57
C HIS A 28 6.11 7.73 5.97
N LEU A 29 4.85 8.03 6.26
CA LEU A 29 4.24 7.69 7.54
C LEU A 29 3.99 6.18 7.68
N ALA A 30 3.66 5.50 6.59
CA ALA A 30 3.52 4.05 6.56
C ALA A 30 4.84 3.33 6.84
N ASP A 31 5.98 3.84 6.33
CA ASP A 31 7.32 3.33 6.63
C ASP A 31 7.70 3.51 8.10
N LYS A 32 7.20 4.57 8.74
CA LYS A 32 7.33 4.79 10.19
C LYS A 32 6.40 3.91 11.02
N GLY A 33 5.56 3.08 10.39
CA GLY A 33 4.67 2.15 11.07
C GLY A 33 3.34 2.74 11.53
N TYR A 34 2.94 3.92 11.05
CA TYR A 34 1.62 4.49 11.32
C TYR A 34 0.50 3.65 10.67
N GLY A 35 -0.66 3.61 11.32
CA GLY A 35 -1.92 3.03 10.85
C GLY A 35 -2.74 4.02 10.04
N ILE A 36 -3.84 3.56 9.43
CA ILE A 36 -4.60 4.34 8.45
C ILE A 36 -5.19 5.61 9.06
N SER A 37 -5.87 5.52 10.20
CA SER A 37 -6.40 6.70 10.89
C SER A 37 -5.31 7.63 11.40
N GLU A 38 -4.24 7.07 11.98
CA GLU A 38 -3.11 7.85 12.49
C GLU A 38 -2.46 8.66 11.36
N ILE A 39 -2.33 8.08 10.16
CA ILE A 39 -1.86 8.80 8.96
C ILE A 39 -2.82 9.94 8.63
N GLY A 40 -4.13 9.67 8.56
CA GLY A 40 -5.13 10.69 8.24
C GLY A 40 -5.10 11.90 9.17
N GLU A 41 -4.80 11.70 10.45
CA GLU A 41 -4.64 12.76 11.45
C GLU A 41 -3.38 13.61 11.26
N GLN A 42 -2.34 13.08 10.60
CA GLN A 42 -1.08 13.78 10.34
C GLN A 42 -1.08 14.56 9.02
N LEU A 43 -2.09 14.38 8.17
CA LEU A 43 -2.17 15.06 6.87
C LEU A 43 -2.80 16.44 7.02
N ASP A 44 -2.22 17.44 6.34
CA ASP A 44 -2.72 18.82 6.34
C ASP A 44 -4.07 19.00 5.60
N PHE A 45 -4.56 17.94 4.95
CA PHE A 45 -5.81 17.94 4.21
C PHE A 45 -6.52 16.59 4.33
N PRO A 46 -7.86 16.57 4.27
CA PRO A 46 -8.62 15.35 4.49
C PRO A 46 -8.43 14.36 3.34
N VAL A 47 -7.88 13.20 3.64
CA VAL A 47 -7.80 12.04 2.73
C VAL A 47 -8.63 10.92 3.33
N SER A 48 -9.45 10.25 2.50
CA SER A 48 -10.27 9.14 2.99
C SER A 48 -9.42 7.95 3.43
N LYS A 49 -9.91 7.17 4.39
CA LYS A 49 -9.20 5.99 4.91
C LYS A 49 -8.92 4.97 3.80
N GLU A 50 -9.87 4.77 2.88
CA GLU A 50 -9.74 3.85 1.74
C GLU A 50 -8.62 4.29 0.80
N LYS A 51 -8.47 5.60 0.57
CA LYS A 51 -7.38 6.12 -0.26
C LYS A 51 -6.02 5.95 0.41
N ILE A 52 -5.94 6.22 1.72
CA ILE A 52 -4.71 5.97 2.49
C ILE A 52 -4.35 4.49 2.42
N ALA A 53 -5.33 3.59 2.60
CA ALA A 53 -5.15 2.15 2.51
C ALA A 53 -4.61 1.71 1.15
N ASN A 54 -5.14 2.27 0.04
CA ASN A 54 -4.66 2.00 -1.30
C ASN A 54 -3.21 2.47 -1.50
N PHE A 55 -2.87 3.69 -1.06
CA PHE A 55 -1.50 4.17 -1.14
C PHE A 55 -0.53 3.31 -0.31
N MET A 56 -0.95 2.87 0.88
CA MET A 56 -0.16 1.94 1.71
C MET A 56 0.04 0.60 1.01
N TRP A 57 -1.02 0.03 0.43
CA TRP A 57 -0.96 -1.25 -0.28
C TRP A 57 0.00 -1.19 -1.47
N GLU A 58 -0.17 -0.21 -2.35
CA GLU A 58 0.72 0.01 -3.49
C GLU A 58 2.17 0.21 -3.03
N HIS A 59 2.37 0.97 -1.96
CA HIS A 59 3.70 1.20 -1.40
C HIS A 59 4.34 -0.09 -0.90
N PHE A 60 3.62 -0.89 -0.11
CA PHE A 60 4.13 -2.14 0.44
C PHE A 60 4.41 -3.18 -0.64
N LEU A 61 3.64 -3.22 -1.72
CA LEU A 61 3.99 -4.00 -2.91
C LEU A 61 5.29 -3.49 -3.55
N ASN A 62 5.41 -2.17 -3.75
CA ASN A 62 6.55 -1.57 -4.41
C ASN A 62 7.87 -1.73 -3.63
N THR A 63 7.80 -1.71 -2.30
CA THR A 63 8.95 -1.91 -1.39
C THR A 63 9.23 -3.38 -1.09
N GLY A 64 8.36 -4.30 -1.53
CA GLY A 64 8.45 -5.73 -1.26
C GLY A 64 8.11 -6.11 0.18
N LYS A 65 7.51 -5.19 0.96
CA LYS A 65 6.96 -5.50 2.28
C LYS A 65 5.76 -6.44 2.19
N ILE A 66 5.00 -6.32 1.10
CA ILE A 66 3.98 -7.27 0.67
C ILE A 66 4.41 -7.86 -0.68
N SER A 67 4.21 -9.16 -0.85
CA SER A 67 4.37 -9.87 -2.12
C SER A 67 3.13 -10.73 -2.40
N LEU A 68 2.67 -10.73 -3.63
CA LEU A 68 1.55 -11.58 -4.10
C LEU A 68 2.04 -12.94 -4.62
N GLU A 69 3.35 -13.05 -4.84
CA GLU A 69 4.02 -14.29 -5.21
C GLU A 69 4.92 -14.73 -4.05
N GLU A 70 5.25 -16.02 -4.01
CA GLU A 70 6.20 -16.54 -3.04
C GLU A 70 7.54 -15.79 -3.16
N PRO A 71 8.00 -15.13 -2.08
CA PRO A 71 9.18 -14.30 -2.12
C PRO A 71 10.41 -15.17 -2.37
N ARG A 72 11.23 -14.74 -3.32
CA ARG A 72 12.51 -15.39 -3.64
C ARG A 72 13.64 -14.65 -2.95
N ASP A 73 14.67 -15.38 -2.53
CA ASP A 73 15.89 -14.80 -1.94
C ASP A 73 16.55 -13.78 -2.86
N THR A 74 16.49 -14.01 -4.18
CA THR A 74 17.05 -13.10 -5.17
C THR A 74 16.17 -13.06 -6.41
N TYR A 75 15.89 -11.87 -6.92
CA TYR A 75 15.13 -11.68 -8.16
C TYR A 75 15.55 -10.41 -8.91
N GLU A 76 15.25 -10.37 -10.21
CA GLU A 76 15.48 -9.17 -11.02
C GLU A 76 14.24 -8.27 -11.02
N LYS A 77 14.42 -7.02 -10.61
CA LYS A 77 13.41 -5.98 -10.74
C LYS A 77 13.71 -5.12 -11.97
N ALA A 78 12.78 -5.09 -12.93
CA ALA A 78 12.88 -4.22 -14.09
C ALA A 78 12.16 -2.89 -13.82
N SER A 79 12.83 -1.77 -14.09
CA SER A 79 12.26 -0.42 -14.11
C SER A 79 12.51 0.26 -15.46
N PHE A 80 11.76 1.31 -15.76
CA PHE A 80 11.93 2.09 -16.99
C PHE A 80 12.33 3.51 -16.64
N VAL A 81 13.48 3.94 -17.14
CA VAL A 81 13.98 5.32 -16.99
C VAL A 81 13.62 6.10 -18.25
N LYS A 82 12.95 7.23 -18.08
CA LYS A 82 12.65 8.17 -19.17
C LYS A 82 13.91 8.95 -19.50
N GLU A 83 14.32 8.93 -20.76
CA GLU A 83 15.45 9.70 -21.29
C GLU A 83 14.93 10.69 -22.33
N GLN A 84 15.54 11.87 -22.38
CA GLN A 84 15.24 12.91 -23.35
C GLN A 84 16.55 13.30 -24.02
N ASP A 85 16.62 13.18 -25.35
CA ASP A 85 17.80 13.58 -26.11
C ASP A 85 17.87 15.11 -26.30
N GLU A 86 18.98 15.57 -26.89
CA GLU A 86 19.23 16.99 -27.20
C GLU A 86 18.17 17.61 -28.14
N PHE A 87 17.40 16.78 -28.85
CA PHE A 87 16.34 17.19 -29.78
C PHE A 87 14.93 17.08 -29.15
N GLY A 88 14.85 16.72 -27.86
CA GLY A 88 13.58 16.59 -27.15
C GLY A 88 12.82 15.29 -27.40
N LYS A 89 13.41 14.32 -28.09
CA LYS A 89 12.81 13.01 -28.30
C LYS A 89 12.85 12.22 -26.99
N ILE A 90 11.68 11.70 -26.59
CA ILE A 90 11.54 10.86 -25.40
C ILE A 90 11.79 9.39 -25.77
N SER A 91 12.65 8.72 -25.03
CA SER A 91 12.84 7.27 -25.04
C SER A 91 12.70 6.70 -23.63
N PHE A 92 12.49 5.39 -23.52
CA PHE A 92 12.46 4.67 -22.25
C PHE A 92 13.49 3.55 -22.28
N ARG A 93 14.43 3.58 -21.35
CA ARG A 93 15.41 2.51 -21.17
C ARG A 93 14.96 1.59 -20.06
N ARG A 94 14.91 0.28 -20.34
CA ARG A 94 14.74 -0.75 -19.31
C ARG A 94 16.03 -0.88 -18.50
N VAL A 95 15.90 -0.84 -17.18
CA VAL A 95 16.98 -1.06 -16.22
C VAL A 95 16.59 -2.25 -15.37
N THR A 96 17.50 -3.19 -15.18
CA THR A 96 17.32 -4.35 -14.30
C THR A 96 18.23 -4.21 -13.09
N GLU A 97 17.67 -4.42 -11.91
CA GLU A 97 18.39 -4.44 -10.64
C GLU A 97 18.18 -5.81 -10.00
N THR A 98 19.26 -6.41 -9.51
CA THR A 98 19.18 -7.63 -8.71
C THR A 98 18.84 -7.24 -7.27
N VAL A 99 17.67 -7.67 -6.80
CA VAL A 99 17.22 -7.45 -5.42
C VAL A 99 17.57 -8.67 -4.59
N ASP A 100 18.32 -8.48 -3.51
CA ASP A 100 18.60 -9.50 -2.49
C ASP A 100 17.61 -9.34 -1.32
N ASN A 101 16.74 -10.34 -1.17
CA ASN A 101 15.72 -10.44 -0.14
C ASN A 101 16.04 -11.51 0.91
N SER A 102 17.22 -12.13 0.87
CA SER A 102 17.61 -13.24 1.77
C SER A 102 17.51 -12.90 3.28
N ASN A 103 17.61 -11.61 3.62
CA ASN A 103 17.51 -11.15 5.01
C ASN A 103 16.06 -10.92 5.49
N ARG A 104 15.09 -10.93 4.58
CA ARG A 104 13.68 -10.73 4.91
C ARG A 104 13.02 -12.06 5.20
N LYS A 105 12.23 -12.10 6.26
CA LYS A 105 11.35 -13.23 6.56
C LYS A 105 9.94 -12.84 6.21
N TYR A 106 9.17 -13.80 5.68
CA TYR A 106 7.79 -13.56 5.30
C TYR A 106 6.86 -14.54 6.01
N VAL A 107 5.66 -14.08 6.29
CA VAL A 107 4.54 -14.89 6.77
C VAL A 107 3.41 -14.84 5.75
N VAL A 108 2.65 -15.93 5.67
CA VAL A 108 1.49 -16.01 4.77
C VAL A 108 0.27 -15.47 5.48
N CYS A 109 -0.35 -14.45 4.88
CA CYS A 109 -1.60 -13.85 5.31
C CYS A 109 -2.71 -14.25 4.34
N GLU A 110 -3.79 -14.84 4.86
CA GLU A 110 -4.97 -15.19 4.07
C GLU A 110 -6.18 -14.30 4.39
N PHE A 111 -5.93 -13.07 4.88
CA PHE A 111 -6.98 -12.17 5.37
C PHE A 111 -8.13 -11.96 4.38
N GLY A 112 -7.83 -11.77 3.09
CA GLY A 112 -8.87 -11.63 2.07
C GLY A 112 -9.78 -12.86 1.97
N LYS A 113 -9.22 -14.07 2.05
CA LYS A 113 -10.01 -15.33 2.08
C LYS A 113 -10.83 -15.44 3.35
N GLU A 114 -10.27 -15.13 4.51
CA GLU A 114 -10.96 -15.26 5.80
C GLU A 114 -12.10 -14.24 5.94
N LEU A 115 -11.91 -13.00 5.46
CA LEU A 115 -12.96 -11.98 5.36
C LEU A 115 -14.08 -12.43 4.42
N TYR A 116 -13.74 -13.00 3.25
CA TYR A 116 -14.73 -13.49 2.29
C TYR A 116 -15.57 -14.65 2.85
N LYS A 117 -14.91 -15.61 3.52
CA LYS A 117 -15.58 -16.76 4.15
C LYS A 117 -16.40 -16.38 5.39
N LYS A 118 -16.13 -15.20 5.98
CA LYS A 118 -16.70 -14.77 7.28
C LYS A 118 -16.47 -15.81 8.37
N ASN A 119 -15.25 -16.33 8.45
CA ASN A 119 -14.90 -17.34 9.45
C ASN A 119 -15.12 -16.78 10.87
N PRO A 120 -15.99 -17.38 11.70
CA PRO A 120 -16.31 -16.86 13.03
C PRO A 120 -15.10 -16.73 13.97
N GLU A 121 -14.16 -17.66 13.91
CA GLU A 121 -12.95 -17.62 14.75
C GLU A 121 -12.06 -16.44 14.33
N PHE A 122 -11.91 -16.23 13.02
CA PHE A 122 -11.18 -15.10 12.47
C PHE A 122 -11.83 -13.76 12.82
N LEU A 123 -13.16 -13.67 12.71
CA LEU A 123 -13.90 -12.45 13.05
C LEU A 123 -13.80 -12.13 14.56
N SER A 124 -13.89 -13.14 15.42
CA SER A 124 -13.70 -12.97 16.86
C SER A 124 -12.27 -12.51 17.20
N TRP A 125 -11.26 -13.10 16.55
CA TRP A 125 -9.87 -12.63 16.66
C TRP A 125 -9.73 -11.19 16.18
N LEU A 126 -10.27 -10.86 15.00
CA LEU A 126 -10.25 -9.51 14.42
C LEU A 126 -10.90 -8.50 15.38
N GLU A 127 -12.03 -8.82 16.00
CA GLU A 127 -12.71 -7.97 16.99
C GLU A 127 -11.87 -7.70 18.24
N SER A 128 -10.96 -8.60 18.60
CA SER A 128 -10.06 -8.45 19.74
C SER A 128 -8.83 -7.57 19.48
N LEU A 129 -8.53 -7.27 18.21
CA LEU A 129 -7.37 -6.46 17.83
C LEU A 129 -7.54 -4.98 18.20
N GLU A 130 -6.42 -4.25 18.25
CA GLU A 130 -6.45 -2.79 18.32
C GLU A 130 -7.03 -2.21 17.02
N GLU A 131 -7.72 -1.06 17.12
CA GLU A 131 -8.38 -0.43 15.96
C GLU A 131 -7.42 -0.18 14.79
N ARG A 132 -6.17 0.20 15.06
CA ARG A 132 -5.15 0.42 14.02
C ARG A 132 -4.86 -0.84 13.19
N ASP A 133 -4.85 -2.00 13.84
CA ASP A 133 -4.54 -3.28 13.22
C ASP A 133 -5.80 -3.90 12.58
N LYS A 134 -6.99 -3.64 13.14
CA LYS A 134 -8.28 -3.95 12.48
C LYS A 134 -8.44 -3.20 11.16
N GLU A 135 -8.22 -1.88 11.17
CA GLU A 135 -8.31 -1.04 9.98
C GLU A 135 -7.37 -1.53 8.89
N TYR A 136 -6.16 -1.93 9.29
CA TYR A 136 -5.17 -2.48 8.38
C TYR A 136 -5.68 -3.76 7.66
N ILE A 137 -6.37 -4.64 8.37
CA ILE A 137 -6.93 -5.86 7.78
C ILE A 137 -8.19 -5.57 6.95
N LEU A 138 -9.04 -4.67 7.43
CA LEU A 138 -10.35 -4.41 6.82
C LEU A 138 -10.31 -3.50 5.59
N LEU A 139 -9.36 -2.56 5.54
CA LEU A 139 -9.35 -1.51 4.52
C LEU A 139 -8.29 -1.72 3.44
N LEU A 140 -7.21 -2.46 3.73
CA LEU A 140 -6.28 -2.83 2.65
C LEU A 140 -6.96 -3.81 1.69
N PRO A 141 -6.66 -3.71 0.38
CA PRO A 141 -7.29 -4.53 -0.66
C PRO A 141 -6.66 -5.93 -0.72
N TRP A 142 -6.81 -6.72 0.35
CA TRP A 142 -6.34 -8.11 0.40
C TRP A 142 -7.07 -8.97 -0.65
N PRO A 143 -6.37 -9.61 -1.61
CA PRO A 143 -7.00 -10.49 -2.60
C PRO A 143 -7.48 -11.81 -1.97
N LEU A 144 -8.27 -12.57 -2.73
CA LEU A 144 -8.73 -13.92 -2.33
C LEU A 144 -7.66 -15.01 -2.53
N GLU A 145 -6.39 -14.63 -2.35
CA GLU A 145 -5.20 -15.44 -2.58
C GLU A 145 -4.24 -15.28 -1.40
N PRO A 146 -3.31 -16.21 -1.18
CA PRO A 146 -2.27 -16.04 -0.16
C PRO A 146 -1.43 -14.81 -0.45
N VAL A 147 -1.20 -13.98 0.56
CA VAL A 147 -0.33 -12.81 0.47
C VAL A 147 0.85 -13.01 1.40
N TYR A 148 2.06 -12.78 0.92
CA TYR A 148 3.28 -12.89 1.72
C TYR A 148 3.60 -11.51 2.29
N HIS A 149 3.55 -11.36 3.60
CA HIS A 149 3.90 -10.12 4.29
C HIS A 149 5.22 -10.30 5.04
N GLU A 150 6.12 -9.33 4.94
CA GLU A 150 7.35 -9.30 5.72
C GLU A 150 7.03 -9.42 7.21
N LEU A 151 7.75 -10.25 7.94
CA LEU A 151 7.58 -10.39 9.38
C LEU A 151 8.15 -9.16 10.08
N ASP A 152 7.35 -8.10 10.11
CA ASP A 152 7.64 -6.83 10.76
C ASP A 152 6.92 -6.72 12.12
N GLU A 153 7.09 -5.58 12.78
CA GLU A 153 6.44 -5.31 14.06
C GLU A 153 4.91 -5.42 14.00
N ARG A 154 4.28 -5.08 12.86
CA ARG A 154 2.83 -5.19 12.69
C ARG A 154 2.41 -6.65 12.67
N MET A 155 3.09 -7.49 11.89
CA MET A 155 2.79 -8.93 11.86
C MET A 155 3.05 -9.60 13.21
N ILE A 156 4.10 -9.18 13.93
CA ILE A 156 4.36 -9.65 15.29
C ILE A 156 3.22 -9.25 16.26
N ARG A 157 2.72 -8.01 16.21
CA ARG A 157 1.55 -7.58 17.01
C ARG A 157 0.29 -8.38 16.68
N LEU A 158 0.11 -8.73 15.42
CA LEU A 158 -0.97 -9.61 14.95
C LEU A 158 -0.78 -11.08 15.38
N GLY A 159 0.32 -11.42 16.05
CA GLY A 159 0.58 -12.75 16.61
C GLY A 159 1.37 -13.69 15.69
N PHE A 160 1.86 -13.21 14.55
CA PHE A 160 2.69 -14.01 13.65
C PHE A 160 4.12 -14.16 14.18
N LYS A 161 4.76 -15.28 13.83
CA LYS A 161 6.13 -15.62 14.23
C LYS A 161 6.89 -16.21 13.05
N ALA A 162 8.22 -16.04 13.04
CA ALA A 162 9.15 -16.60 12.05
C ALA A 162 9.24 -18.13 12.13
#